data_AF-A0A8S2QD77-F1
#
_entry.id   AF-A0A8S2QD77-F1
#
_cell.length_a   1.000
_cell.length_b   1.000
_cell.length_c   1.000
_cell.angle_alpha   90.00
_cell.angle_beta   90.00
_cell.angle_gamma   90.00
#
_symmetry.space_group_name_H-M   'P 1'
#
loop_
_entity.id
_entity.type
_entity.pdbx_description
1 polymer ?
#
loop_
_entity_poly.entity_id
_entity_poly.type
_entity_poly.pdbx_seq_one_letter_code
_entity_poly.pdbx_strand_id
1 'polypeptide(L)'
;EGPLKQYMQEENAQQEHRFSSYVITYRYFLGKYLLLEHDYSSACTHFDYVFTNCLDSNRSGSLKNKQQSLLYLVIVKMLHGSTPKMDILEKYQLYELIDLIEPIRMGSLKLFMDKIKQHEQFLFDTGLFFVIENLKLITIRNLFRMYVYQIDQQQTDKIPLESILLLLLNFGFDQENYFKINELIDILNSMIQKGMIKGYISYKFRTLVVSRKDPFPKTFRFTSLLNSS
;
A
#
# COMPACT_ATOMS: atom_id res chain seq x y z
N GLU A 1 -27.31 -37.65 -32.24
CA GLU A 1 -26.50 -37.58 -31.00
C GLU A 1 -25.57 -36.36 -30.91
N GLY A 2 -25.13 -35.74 -32.01
CA GLY A 2 -24.26 -34.54 -31.99
C GLY A 2 -24.81 -33.30 -31.26
N PRO A 3 -26.06 -32.85 -31.50
CA PRO A 3 -26.54 -31.58 -30.94
C PRO A 3 -26.85 -31.62 -29.43
N LEU A 4 -27.32 -32.76 -28.89
CA LEU A 4 -27.52 -32.91 -27.44
C LEU A 4 -26.18 -32.93 -26.66
N LYS A 5 -25.13 -33.55 -27.22
CA LYS A 5 -23.80 -33.56 -26.60
C LYS A 5 -23.18 -32.16 -26.59
N GLN A 6 -23.37 -31.38 -27.66
CA GLN A 6 -22.97 -29.96 -27.68
C GLN A 6 -23.74 -29.14 -26.65
N TYR A 7 -25.07 -29.30 -26.56
CA TYR A 7 -25.89 -28.57 -25.59
C TYR A 7 -25.47 -28.86 -24.14
N MET A 8 -25.26 -30.13 -23.78
CA MET A 8 -24.80 -30.48 -22.43
C MET A 8 -23.37 -30.01 -22.14
N GLN A 9 -22.49 -29.94 -23.13
CA GLN A 9 -21.15 -29.35 -22.98
C GLN A 9 -21.23 -27.83 -22.77
N GLU A 10 -22.13 -27.15 -23.49
CA GLU A 10 -22.38 -25.72 -23.31
C GLU A 10 -22.99 -25.41 -21.93
N GLU A 11 -23.97 -26.19 -21.46
CA GLU A 11 -24.55 -26.04 -20.13
C GLU A 11 -23.53 -26.28 -19.01
N ASN A 12 -22.70 -27.34 -19.12
CA ASN A 12 -21.65 -27.61 -18.14
C ASN A 12 -20.61 -26.49 -18.10
N ALA A 13 -20.17 -25.99 -19.28
CA ALA A 13 -19.26 -24.86 -19.36
C ALA A 13 -19.86 -23.58 -18.77
N GLN A 14 -21.16 -23.35 -18.97
CA GLN A 14 -21.88 -22.22 -18.36
C GLN A 14 -22.00 -22.35 -16.84
N GLN A 15 -22.26 -23.55 -16.32
CA GLN A 15 -22.29 -23.81 -14.88
C GLN A 15 -20.93 -23.62 -14.23
N GLU A 16 -19.86 -24.22 -14.77
CA GLU A 16 -18.48 -24.04 -14.29
C GLU A 16 -18.07 -22.55 -14.31
N HIS A 17 -18.40 -21.84 -15.38
CA HIS A 17 -18.17 -20.40 -15.50
C HIS A 17 -18.93 -19.60 -14.43
N ARG A 18 -20.17 -19.99 -14.13
CA ARG A 18 -20.98 -19.35 -13.09
C ARG A 18 -20.40 -19.58 -11.70
N PHE A 19 -19.99 -20.81 -11.37
CA PHE A 19 -19.28 -21.12 -10.12
C PHE A 19 -17.96 -20.33 -9.99
N SER A 20 -17.17 -20.25 -11.06
CA SER A 20 -15.95 -19.42 -11.10
C SER A 20 -16.27 -17.95 -10.80
N SER A 21 -17.33 -17.39 -11.40
CA SER A 21 -17.72 -15.99 -11.17
C SER A 21 -18.11 -15.69 -9.72
N TYR A 22 -18.78 -16.63 -9.03
CA TYR A 22 -19.10 -16.48 -7.60
C TYR A 22 -17.85 -16.52 -6.73
N VAL A 23 -16.89 -17.42 -7.02
CA VAL A 23 -15.63 -17.51 -6.28
C VAL A 23 -14.80 -16.23 -6.43
N ILE A 24 -14.71 -15.69 -7.65
CA ILE A 24 -14.04 -14.41 -7.93
C ILE A 24 -14.69 -13.28 -7.15
N THR A 25 -16.02 -13.20 -7.19
CA THR A 25 -16.79 -12.17 -6.46
C THR A 25 -16.57 -12.27 -4.95
N TYR A 26 -16.65 -13.48 -4.39
CA TYR A 26 -16.37 -13.73 -2.97
C TYR A 26 -14.96 -13.29 -2.59
N ARG A 27 -13.93 -13.72 -3.34
CA ARG A 27 -12.53 -13.37 -3.07
C ARG A 27 -12.28 -11.86 -3.19
N TYR A 28 -12.94 -11.19 -4.11
CA TYR A 28 -12.85 -9.74 -4.26
C TYR A 28 -13.36 -9.02 -3.01
N PHE A 29 -14.54 -9.37 -2.52
CA PHE A 29 -15.09 -8.74 -1.31
C PHE A 29 -14.35 -9.16 -0.04
N LEU A 30 -13.89 -10.41 0.06
CA LEU A 30 -13.03 -10.85 1.16
C LEU A 30 -11.69 -10.09 1.18
N GLY A 31 -11.09 -9.86 0.01
CA GLY A 31 -9.89 -9.03 -0.10
C GLY A 31 -10.13 -7.60 0.37
N LYS A 32 -11.28 -6.99 0.05
CA LYS A 32 -11.67 -5.67 0.55
C LYS A 32 -11.85 -5.65 2.06
N TYR A 33 -12.48 -6.67 2.62
CA TYR A 33 -12.62 -6.81 4.07
C TYR A 33 -11.26 -6.89 4.76
N LEU A 34 -10.37 -7.78 4.29
CA LEU A 34 -9.02 -7.93 4.84
C LEU A 34 -8.16 -6.66 4.72
N LEU A 35 -8.36 -5.90 3.64
CA LEU A 35 -7.71 -4.60 3.46
C LEU A 35 -8.12 -3.59 4.55
N LEU A 36 -9.39 -3.57 4.95
CA LEU A 36 -9.89 -2.73 6.04
C LEU A 36 -9.38 -3.20 7.41
N GLU A 37 -9.23 -4.51 7.60
CA GLU A 37 -8.62 -5.12 8.79
C GLU A 37 -7.08 -4.99 8.84
N HIS A 38 -6.49 -4.25 7.89
CA HIS A 38 -5.03 -4.08 7.74
C HIS A 38 -4.25 -5.40 7.53
N ASP A 39 -4.92 -6.50 7.16
CA ASP A 39 -4.28 -7.75 6.73
C ASP A 39 -3.93 -7.67 5.24
N TYR A 40 -2.92 -6.87 4.94
CA TYR A 40 -2.47 -6.62 3.57
C TYR A 40 -1.89 -7.87 2.90
N SER A 41 -1.33 -8.81 3.66
CA SER A 41 -0.75 -10.04 3.10
C SER A 41 -1.84 -10.95 2.54
N SER A 42 -2.87 -11.22 3.34
CA SER A 42 -4.02 -12.01 2.92
C SER A 42 -4.81 -11.28 1.82
N ALA A 43 -5.07 -9.99 1.97
CA ALA A 43 -5.74 -9.18 0.95
C ALA A 43 -5.03 -9.26 -0.41
N CYS A 44 -3.70 -9.18 -0.42
CA CYS A 44 -2.90 -9.30 -1.65
C CYS A 44 -3.14 -10.65 -2.34
N THR A 45 -3.14 -11.75 -1.58
CA THR A 45 -3.38 -13.10 -2.12
C THR A 45 -4.77 -13.22 -2.76
N HIS A 46 -5.79 -12.61 -2.14
CA HIS A 46 -7.13 -12.60 -2.70
C HIS A 46 -7.24 -11.76 -3.97
N PHE A 47 -6.70 -10.55 -4.00
CA PHE A 47 -6.74 -9.70 -5.19
C PHE A 47 -5.87 -10.24 -6.33
N ASP A 48 -4.74 -10.88 -6.05
CA ASP A 48 -3.89 -11.53 -7.05
C ASP A 48 -4.62 -12.71 -7.71
N TYR A 49 -5.35 -13.51 -6.92
CA TYR A 49 -6.23 -14.55 -7.44
C TYR A 49 -7.33 -13.95 -8.34
N VAL A 50 -8.01 -12.90 -7.89
CA VAL A 50 -9.09 -12.24 -8.67
C VAL A 50 -8.54 -11.72 -9.99
N PHE A 51 -7.41 -11.01 -9.97
CA PHE A 51 -6.79 -10.44 -11.17
C PHE A 51 -6.39 -11.52 -12.19
N THR A 52 -5.84 -12.63 -11.70
CA THR A 52 -5.37 -13.75 -12.53
C THR A 52 -6.53 -14.56 -13.11
N ASN A 53 -7.58 -14.80 -12.32
CA ASN A 53 -8.69 -15.69 -12.68
C ASN A 53 -9.90 -14.96 -13.27
N CYS A 54 -9.93 -13.62 -13.26
CA CYS A 54 -10.90 -12.87 -14.05
C CYS A 54 -10.77 -13.29 -15.52
N LEU A 55 -11.87 -13.78 -16.09
CA LEU A 55 -11.99 -14.36 -17.42
C LEU A 55 -11.36 -13.48 -18.51
N ASP A 56 -11.04 -14.05 -19.67
CA ASP A 56 -10.25 -13.38 -20.72
C ASP A 56 -10.66 -11.94 -21.04
N SER A 57 -9.65 -11.10 -21.31
CA SER A 57 -9.74 -9.67 -21.59
C SER A 57 -10.59 -9.31 -22.80
N ASN A 58 -11.06 -10.31 -23.56
CA ASN A 58 -11.81 -10.12 -24.81
C ASN A 58 -13.30 -9.81 -24.58
N ARG A 59 -13.78 -9.81 -23.33
CA ARG A 59 -15.13 -9.31 -22.97
C ARG A 59 -15.02 -7.97 -22.23
N SER A 60 -15.75 -6.95 -22.69
CA SER A 60 -15.74 -5.57 -22.15
C SER A 60 -15.98 -5.50 -20.62
N GLY A 61 -16.89 -6.32 -20.09
CA GLY A 61 -17.13 -6.40 -18.63
C GLY A 61 -15.96 -6.99 -17.84
N SER A 62 -15.13 -7.84 -18.45
CA SER A 62 -13.97 -8.44 -17.80
C SER A 62 -12.82 -7.45 -17.63
N LEU A 63 -12.65 -6.52 -18.58
CA LEU A 63 -11.62 -5.48 -18.47
C LEU A 63 -11.85 -4.58 -17.26
N LYS A 64 -13.10 -4.13 -17.03
CA LYS A 64 -13.45 -3.32 -15.86
C LYS A 64 -13.18 -4.05 -14.54
N ASN A 65 -13.57 -5.33 -14.46
CA ASN A 65 -13.31 -6.14 -13.27
C ASN A 65 -11.80 -6.35 -13.03
N LYS A 66 -11.03 -6.58 -14.10
CA LYS A 66 -9.57 -6.65 -14.00
C LYS A 66 -8.97 -5.33 -13.54
N GLN A 67 -9.38 -4.20 -14.12
CA GLN A 67 -8.94 -2.86 -13.70
C GLN A 67 -9.23 -2.63 -12.22
N GLN A 68 -10.45 -2.92 -11.76
CA GLN A 68 -10.83 -2.72 -10.37
C GLN A 68 -10.04 -3.66 -9.43
N SER A 69 -9.89 -4.94 -9.77
CA SER A 69 -9.06 -5.85 -8.97
C SER A 69 -7.59 -5.42 -8.91
N LEU A 70 -7.03 -4.92 -10.03
CA LEU A 70 -5.67 -4.42 -10.11
C LEU A 70 -5.49 -3.16 -9.28
N LEU A 71 -6.47 -2.27 -9.29
CA LEU A 71 -6.48 -1.05 -8.47
C LEU A 71 -6.25 -1.40 -7.00
N TYR A 72 -7.06 -2.31 -6.44
CA TYR A 72 -6.88 -2.77 -5.06
C TYR A 72 -5.56 -3.52 -4.85
N LEU A 73 -5.17 -4.40 -5.79
CA LEU A 73 -3.92 -5.14 -5.72
C LEU A 73 -2.70 -4.22 -5.64
N VAL A 74 -2.69 -3.14 -6.43
CA VAL A 74 -1.61 -2.14 -6.42
C VAL A 74 -1.56 -1.42 -5.09
N ILE A 75 -2.70 -0.94 -4.58
CA ILE A 75 -2.77 -0.27 -3.27
C ILE A 75 -2.24 -1.17 -2.16
N VAL A 76 -2.68 -2.44 -2.12
CA VAL A 76 -2.23 -3.41 -1.11
C VAL A 76 -0.72 -3.67 -1.22
N LYS A 77 -0.20 -3.84 -2.45
CA LYS A 77 1.24 -4.03 -2.69
C LYS A 77 2.05 -2.80 -2.26
N MET A 78 1.54 -1.59 -2.51
CA MET A 78 2.14 -0.34 -2.06
C MET A 78 2.16 -0.24 -0.54
N LEU A 79 1.06 -0.60 0.11
CA LEU A 79 0.97 -0.67 1.58
C LEU A 79 1.95 -1.71 2.16
N HIS A 80 2.29 -2.75 1.41
CA HIS A 80 3.32 -3.72 1.75
C HIS A 80 4.76 -3.28 1.42
N GLY A 81 4.95 -2.05 0.91
CA GLY A 81 6.26 -1.47 0.59
C GLY A 81 6.76 -1.74 -0.84
N SER A 82 5.92 -2.35 -1.69
CA SER A 82 6.28 -2.61 -3.10
C SER A 82 5.88 -1.45 -4.00
N THR A 83 6.79 -1.03 -4.89
CA THR A 83 6.48 -0.04 -5.93
C THR A 83 5.86 -0.75 -7.15
N PRO A 84 4.70 -0.29 -7.66
CA PRO A 84 4.10 -0.87 -8.85
C PRO A 84 4.93 -0.56 -10.11
N LYS A 85 4.82 -1.43 -11.12
CA LYS A 85 5.44 -1.21 -12.43
C LYS A 85 4.57 -0.28 -13.27
N MET A 86 5.16 0.78 -13.82
CA MET A 86 4.44 1.80 -14.60
C MET A 86 3.71 1.19 -15.80
N ASP A 87 4.36 0.28 -16.54
CA ASP A 87 3.80 -0.39 -17.72
C ASP A 87 2.43 -1.04 -17.46
N ILE A 88 2.26 -1.63 -16.27
CA ILE A 88 1.01 -2.29 -15.89
C ILE A 88 -0.07 -1.25 -15.60
N LEU A 89 0.28 -0.14 -14.94
CA LEU A 89 -0.68 0.92 -14.63
C LEU A 89 -1.15 1.64 -15.89
N GLU A 90 -0.24 1.93 -16.82
CA GLU A 90 -0.55 2.52 -18.12
C GLU A 90 -1.43 1.59 -18.96
N LYS A 91 -1.10 0.30 -19.02
CA LYS A 91 -1.88 -0.71 -19.74
C LYS A 91 -3.34 -0.78 -19.27
N TYR A 92 -3.58 -0.60 -17.98
CA TYR A 92 -4.92 -0.64 -17.39
C TYR A 92 -5.53 0.74 -17.11
N GLN A 93 -4.86 1.82 -17.55
CA GLN A 93 -5.32 3.22 -17.44
C GLN A 93 -5.57 3.69 -15.99
N LEU A 94 -4.71 3.28 -15.06
CA LEU A 94 -4.79 3.65 -13.64
C LEU A 94 -3.99 4.92 -13.33
N TYR A 95 -4.31 6.03 -14.01
CA TYR A 95 -3.50 7.26 -13.99
C TYR A 95 -3.51 7.97 -12.63
N GLU A 96 -4.60 7.86 -11.88
CA GLU A 96 -4.73 8.43 -10.54
C GLU A 96 -3.74 7.80 -9.56
N LEU A 97 -3.43 6.50 -9.73
CA LEU A 97 -2.39 5.84 -8.95
C LEU A 97 -0.98 6.22 -9.41
N ILE A 98 -0.78 6.44 -10.71
CA ILE A 98 0.52 6.88 -11.26
C ILE A 98 0.95 8.20 -10.61
N ASP A 99 0.01 9.13 -10.47
CA ASP A 99 0.22 10.43 -9.83
C ASP A 99 0.68 10.35 -8.36
N LEU A 100 0.37 9.24 -7.67
CA LEU A 100 0.74 9.03 -6.26
C LEU A 100 2.12 8.38 -6.09
N ILE A 101 2.69 7.75 -7.12
CA ILE A 101 3.94 6.98 -7.01
C ILE A 101 5.13 7.90 -6.72
N GLU A 102 5.27 8.97 -7.48
CA GLU A 102 6.41 9.88 -7.37
C GLU A 102 6.48 10.56 -5.98
N PRO A 103 5.37 11.13 -5.45
CA PRO A 103 5.36 11.72 -4.12
C PRO A 103 5.75 10.72 -3.02
N ILE A 104 5.22 9.50 -3.09
CA ILE A 104 5.52 8.44 -2.12
C ILE A 104 7.00 8.05 -2.20
N ARG A 105 7.54 7.89 -3.42
CA ARG A 105 8.93 7.49 -3.66
C ARG A 105 9.92 8.53 -3.15
N MET A 106 9.61 9.81 -3.35
CA MET A 106 10.45 10.95 -2.92
C MET A 106 10.28 11.28 -1.44
N GLY A 107 9.24 10.76 -0.79
CA GLY A 107 8.88 11.16 0.58
C GLY A 107 8.28 12.57 0.67
N SER A 108 7.72 13.09 -0.44
CA SER A 108 7.10 14.42 -0.46
C SER A 108 5.66 14.36 0.03
N LEU A 109 5.46 14.66 1.32
CA LEU A 109 4.13 14.62 1.93
C LEU A 109 3.20 15.70 1.40
N LYS A 110 3.73 16.91 1.16
CA LYS A 110 2.95 17.99 0.55
C LYS A 110 2.38 17.58 -0.80
N LEU A 111 3.23 17.10 -1.70
CA LEU A 111 2.80 16.68 -3.04
C LEU A 111 1.85 15.48 -2.96
N PHE A 112 2.09 14.55 -2.03
CA PHE A 112 1.19 13.42 -1.79
C PHE A 112 -0.21 13.88 -1.38
N MET A 113 -0.33 14.80 -0.42
CA MET A 113 -1.63 15.36 0.01
C MET A 113 -2.31 16.14 -1.11
N ASP A 114 -1.55 16.94 -1.89
CA ASP A 114 -2.08 17.67 -3.04
C ASP A 114 -2.67 16.72 -4.09
N LYS A 115 -2.00 15.58 -4.34
CA LYS A 115 -2.48 14.54 -5.26
C LYS A 115 -3.67 13.76 -4.74
N ILE A 116 -3.75 13.45 -3.44
CA ILE A 116 -4.96 12.88 -2.84
C ILE A 116 -6.14 13.82 -3.05
N LYS A 117 -5.97 15.12 -2.77
CA LYS A 117 -7.02 16.12 -2.93
C LYS A 117 -7.44 16.27 -4.39
N GLN A 118 -6.49 16.24 -5.32
CA GLN A 118 -6.78 16.28 -6.76
C GLN A 118 -7.66 15.09 -7.20
N HIS A 119 -7.41 13.90 -6.65
CA HIS A 119 -8.10 12.66 -7.03
C HIS A 119 -9.18 12.24 -6.02
N GLU A 120 -9.65 13.16 -5.18
CA GLU A 120 -10.53 12.88 -4.04
C GLU A 120 -11.80 12.14 -4.46
N GLN A 121 -12.51 12.64 -5.48
CA GLN A 121 -13.74 12.03 -5.99
C GLN A 121 -13.52 10.58 -6.45
N PHE A 122 -12.46 10.33 -7.21
CA PHE A 122 -12.10 8.99 -7.68
C PHE A 122 -11.84 8.03 -6.51
N LEU A 123 -11.13 8.51 -5.49
CA LEU A 123 -10.81 7.72 -4.29
C LEU A 123 -12.06 7.42 -3.45
N PHE A 124 -13.01 8.35 -3.40
CA PHE A 124 -14.32 8.10 -2.76
C PHE A 124 -15.14 7.07 -3.53
N ASP A 125 -15.30 7.25 -4.84
CA ASP A 125 -16.11 6.35 -5.68
C ASP A 125 -15.57 4.92 -5.71
N THR A 126 -14.25 4.77 -5.63
CA THR A 126 -13.58 3.46 -5.55
C THR A 126 -13.51 2.89 -4.13
N GLY A 127 -13.90 3.64 -3.10
CA GLY A 127 -13.83 3.23 -1.69
C GLY A 127 -12.39 3.08 -1.18
N LEU A 128 -11.45 3.84 -1.74
CA LEU A 128 -10.02 3.77 -1.42
C LEU A 128 -9.52 4.98 -0.62
N PHE A 129 -10.32 6.03 -0.47
CA PHE A 129 -9.93 7.27 0.22
C PHE A 129 -9.25 7.02 1.58
N PHE A 130 -9.92 6.30 2.49
CA PHE A 130 -9.37 5.96 3.80
C PHE A 130 -8.18 5.00 3.75
N VAL A 131 -8.13 4.13 2.74
CA VAL A 131 -7.04 3.17 2.59
C VAL A 131 -5.75 3.88 2.17
N ILE A 132 -5.86 4.86 1.25
CA ILE A 132 -4.72 5.63 0.74
C ILE A 132 -4.08 6.49 1.83
N GLU A 133 -4.82 6.97 2.82
CA GLU A 133 -4.24 7.67 3.98
C GLU A 133 -3.16 6.84 4.69
N ASN A 134 -3.24 5.51 4.67
CA ASN A 134 -2.20 4.64 5.25
C ASN A 134 -0.86 4.72 4.47
N LEU A 135 -0.87 5.13 3.20
CA LEU A 135 0.35 5.38 2.41
C LEU A 135 1.12 6.60 2.92
N LYS A 136 0.48 7.52 3.68
CA LYS A 136 1.16 8.65 4.33
C LYS A 136 2.33 8.19 5.19
N LEU A 137 2.13 7.12 5.97
CA LEU A 137 3.18 6.56 6.83
C LEU A 137 4.37 6.04 6.01
N ILE A 138 4.11 5.51 4.81
CA ILE A 138 5.15 5.01 3.90
C ILE A 138 5.90 6.18 3.26
N THR A 139 5.20 7.25 2.89
CA THR A 139 5.81 8.49 2.39
C THR A 139 6.75 9.09 3.44
N ILE A 140 6.30 9.21 4.70
CA ILE A 140 7.16 9.66 5.83
C ILE A 140 8.39 8.75 5.96
N ARG A 141 8.19 7.43 5.93
CA ARG A 141 9.29 6.47 6.05
C ARG A 141 10.28 6.62 4.90
N ASN A 142 9.83 6.90 3.68
CA ASN A 142 10.72 7.09 2.53
C ASN A 142 11.55 8.36 2.66
N LEU A 143 10.97 9.45 3.18
CA LEU A 143 11.70 10.66 3.56
C LEU A 143 12.77 10.34 4.60
N PHE A 144 12.43 9.61 5.67
CA PHE A 144 13.39 9.17 6.68
C PHE A 144 14.49 8.30 6.09
N ARG A 145 14.14 7.35 5.23
CA ARG A 145 15.12 6.49 4.55
C ARG A 145 16.13 7.33 3.77
N MET A 146 15.67 8.32 3.01
CA MET A 146 16.55 9.21 2.24
C MET A 146 17.46 10.02 3.16
N TYR A 147 16.89 10.62 4.20
CA TYR A 147 17.64 11.42 5.17
C TYR A 147 18.72 10.61 5.90
N VAL A 148 18.39 9.41 6.37
CA VAL A 148 19.34 8.54 7.07
C VAL A 148 20.46 8.09 6.14
N TYR A 149 20.17 7.68 4.90
CA TYR A 149 21.24 7.31 3.95
C TYR A 149 22.11 8.51 3.53
N GLN A 150 21.59 9.74 3.58
CA GLN A 150 22.41 10.95 3.40
C GLN A 150 23.35 11.17 4.58
N ILE A 151 22.89 10.94 5.82
CA ILE A 151 23.69 11.09 7.04
C ILE A 151 24.64 9.92 7.29
N ASP A 152 24.33 8.71 6.82
CA ASP A 152 25.16 7.50 6.98
C ASP A 152 26.56 7.67 6.35
N GLN A 153 26.74 8.66 5.46
CA GLN A 153 28.07 9.12 5.03
C GLN A 153 28.96 9.58 6.21
N GLN A 154 28.36 9.91 7.36
CA GLN A 154 29.01 10.30 8.60
C GLN A 154 29.21 9.13 9.59
N GLN A 155 28.89 7.88 9.20
CA GLN A 155 29.04 6.66 10.02
C GLN A 155 28.28 6.70 11.37
N THR A 156 27.12 7.35 11.42
CA THR A 156 26.32 7.41 12.65
C THR A 156 25.05 6.57 12.53
N ASP A 157 24.82 5.70 13.51
CA ASP A 157 23.59 4.92 13.67
C ASP A 157 22.57 5.60 14.60
N LYS A 158 22.90 6.79 15.12
CA LYS A 158 22.12 7.56 16.10
C LYS A 158 21.68 8.88 15.48
N ILE A 159 20.38 9.02 15.28
CA ILE A 159 19.79 10.21 14.68
C ILE A 159 19.05 10.98 15.78
N PRO A 160 19.40 12.24 16.07
CA PRO A 160 18.68 13.04 17.05
C PRO A 160 17.21 13.22 16.66
N LEU A 161 16.29 13.06 17.61
CA LEU A 161 14.86 13.20 17.35
C LEU A 161 14.49 14.62 16.92
N GLU A 162 15.21 15.63 17.41
CA GLU A 162 15.02 17.03 17.03
C GLU A 162 15.33 17.27 15.55
N SER A 163 16.37 16.60 15.03
CA SER A 163 16.74 16.70 13.62
C SER A 163 15.66 16.07 12.73
N ILE A 164 15.07 14.95 13.18
CA ILE A 164 13.95 14.30 12.49
C ILE A 164 12.70 15.18 12.53
N LEU A 165 12.39 15.80 13.68
CA LEU A 165 11.26 16.71 13.83
C LEU A 165 11.39 17.91 12.87
N LEU A 166 12.56 18.57 12.87
CA LEU A 166 12.84 19.68 11.97
C LEU A 166 12.73 19.28 10.51
N LEU A 167 13.22 18.10 10.14
CA LEU A 167 13.07 17.57 8.79
C LEU A 167 11.58 17.46 8.41
N LEU A 168 10.76 16.85 9.25
CA LEU A 168 9.33 16.69 8.95
C LEU A 168 8.62 18.04 8.78
N LEU A 169 8.81 18.97 9.73
CA LEU A 169 8.20 20.30 9.67
C LEU A 169 8.61 21.04 8.38
N ASN A 170 9.90 20.99 8.02
CA ASN A 170 10.40 21.63 6.80
C ASN A 170 9.84 21.03 5.51
N PHE A 171 9.46 19.75 5.53
CA PHE A 171 8.86 19.05 4.39
C PHE A 171 7.33 19.06 4.42
N GLY A 172 6.74 19.96 5.20
CA GLY A 172 5.30 20.23 5.20
C GLY A 172 4.49 19.27 6.08
N PHE A 173 5.14 18.58 7.02
CA PHE A 173 4.43 17.86 8.06
C PHE A 173 3.82 18.87 9.04
N ASP A 174 2.49 18.86 9.13
CA ASP A 174 1.71 19.69 10.05
C ASP A 174 1.91 21.21 9.87
N GLN A 175 1.12 21.80 8.98
CA GLN A 175 1.14 23.26 8.73
C GLN A 175 0.61 24.09 9.91
N GLU A 176 -0.07 23.46 10.87
CA GLU A 176 -0.69 24.13 12.01
C GLU A 176 0.22 24.16 13.27
N ASN A 177 1.44 23.61 13.18
CA ASN A 177 2.47 23.62 14.24
C ASN A 177 2.05 22.98 15.58
N TYR A 178 1.15 22.01 15.57
CA TYR A 178 0.78 21.20 16.73
C TYR A 178 1.69 19.99 16.94
N PHE A 179 2.47 19.59 15.94
CA PHE A 179 3.32 18.41 15.90
C PHE A 179 4.61 18.64 16.66
N LYS A 180 4.82 17.89 17.74
CA LYS A 180 5.96 17.99 18.63
C LYS A 180 6.68 16.64 18.70
N ILE A 181 7.64 16.60 19.62
CA ILE A 181 8.53 15.45 19.80
C ILE A 181 7.77 14.18 20.24
N ASN A 182 6.67 14.31 20.99
CA ASN A 182 5.91 13.18 21.49
C ASN A 182 5.14 12.50 20.36
N GLU A 183 4.50 13.28 19.49
CA GLU A 183 3.81 12.80 18.31
C GLU A 183 4.79 12.15 17.32
N LEU A 184 6.01 12.69 17.20
CA LEU A 184 7.07 12.04 16.44
C LEU A 184 7.46 10.68 17.03
N ILE A 185 7.62 10.59 18.35
CA ILE A 185 7.94 9.33 19.05
C ILE A 185 6.85 8.28 18.77
N ASP A 186 5.58 8.67 18.80
CA ASP A 186 4.46 7.76 18.51
C ASP A 186 4.50 7.24 17.07
N ILE A 187 4.77 8.11 16.10
CA ILE A 187 4.94 7.72 14.69
C ILE A 187 6.12 6.75 14.53
N LEU A 188 7.27 7.05 15.14
CA LEU A 188 8.46 6.21 15.06
C LEU A 188 8.23 4.84 15.70
N ASN A 189 7.60 4.80 16.87
CA ASN A 189 7.22 3.55 17.53
C ASN A 189 6.29 2.72 16.65
N SER A 190 5.29 3.35 16.02
CA SER A 190 4.40 2.66 15.06
C SER A 190 5.18 2.07 13.88
N MET A 191 6.14 2.81 13.31
CA MET A 191 6.98 2.33 12.22
C MET A 191 7.91 1.18 12.63
N ILE A 192 8.47 1.23 13.84
CA ILE A 192 9.30 0.15 14.39
C ILE A 192 8.47 -1.10 14.61
N GLN A 193 7.29 -0.97 15.24
CA GLN A 193 6.37 -2.08 15.48
C GLN A 193 5.93 -2.76 14.19
N LYS A 194 5.60 -1.97 13.15
CA LYS A 194 5.26 -2.47 11.80
C LYS A 194 6.46 -2.98 10.98
N GLY A 195 7.66 -3.00 11.57
CA GLY A 195 8.88 -3.43 10.90
C GLY A 195 9.30 -2.56 9.71
N MET A 196 8.80 -1.32 9.62
CA MET A 196 9.16 -0.36 8.57
C MET A 196 10.54 0.26 8.81
N ILE A 197 10.94 0.31 10.08
CA ILE A 197 12.27 0.74 10.56
C ILE A 197 12.79 -0.35 11.50
N LYS A 198 14.04 -0.77 11.30
CA LYS A 198 14.77 -1.62 12.27
C LYS A 198 15.58 -0.72 13.18
N GLY A 199 15.16 -0.58 14.42
CA GLY A 199 15.82 0.27 15.39
C GLY A 199 15.03 0.38 16.68
N TYR A 200 15.48 1.28 17.56
CA TYR A 200 14.80 1.62 18.80
C TYR A 200 14.99 3.11 19.13
N ILE A 201 14.10 3.66 19.95
CA ILE A 201 14.23 5.03 20.45
C ILE A 201 14.99 4.99 21.78
N SER A 202 16.10 5.71 21.86
CA SER A 202 16.78 5.99 23.12
C SER A 202 16.21 7.25 23.74
N TYR A 203 15.29 7.09 24.70
CA TYR A 203 14.69 8.21 25.42
C TYR A 203 15.72 9.05 26.18
N LYS A 204 16.71 8.40 26.82
CA LYS A 204 17.79 9.06 27.55
C LYS A 204 18.59 10.02 26.67
N PHE A 205 18.89 9.61 25.44
CA PHE A 205 19.73 10.38 24.52
C PHE A 205 18.91 11.12 23.46
N ARG A 206 17.56 11.04 23.50
CA ARG A 206 16.64 11.62 22.51
C ARG A 206 17.07 11.32 21.08
N THR A 207 17.38 10.04 20.81
CA THR A 207 17.85 9.59 19.49
C THR A 207 17.07 8.38 19.01
N LEU A 208 16.81 8.31 17.70
CA LEU A 208 16.47 7.07 17.01
C LEU A 208 17.77 6.34 16.68
N VAL A 209 17.94 5.13 17.23
CA VAL A 209 19.08 4.26 16.95
C VAL A 209 18.64 3.23 15.92
N VAL A 210 19.20 3.30 14.71
CA VAL A 210 18.84 2.42 13.58
C VAL A 210 19.83 1.28 13.40
N SER A 211 19.37 0.17 12.82
CA SER A 211 20.23 -0.96 12.46
C SER A 211 21.25 -0.55 11.41
N ARG A 212 22.53 -0.86 11.63
CA ARG A 212 23.59 -0.68 10.61
C ARG A 212 23.38 -1.54 9.38
N LYS A 213 22.64 -2.64 9.51
CA LYS A 213 22.30 -3.54 8.40
C LYS A 213 20.83 -3.38 8.05
N ASP A 214 20.57 -2.86 6.85
CA ASP A 214 19.22 -2.70 6.29
C ASP A 214 18.22 -2.05 7.28
N PRO A 215 18.48 -0.79 7.71
CA PRO A 215 17.63 -0.06 8.66
C PRO A 215 16.20 0.14 8.17
N PHE A 216 15.98 0.07 6.85
CA PHE A 216 14.73 0.33 6.17
C PHE A 216 14.38 -0.85 5.25
N PRO A 217 13.72 -1.91 5.77
CA PRO A 217 13.40 -3.12 5.00
C PRO A 217 12.52 -2.84 3.78
N LYS A 218 12.72 -3.59 2.69
CA LYS A 218 11.92 -3.44 1.46
C LYS A 218 10.44 -3.78 1.65
N THR A 219 10.16 -4.78 2.46
CA THR A 219 8.80 -5.23 2.80
C THR A 219 8.56 -5.08 4.28
N PHE A 220 7.36 -4.68 4.65
CA PHE A 220 7.00 -4.41 6.05
C PHE A 220 6.43 -5.67 6.71
N ARG A 221 6.51 -5.74 8.04
CA ARG A 221 5.90 -6.80 8.83
C ARG A 221 4.59 -6.26 9.39
N PHE A 222 3.47 -6.64 8.77
CA PHE A 222 2.18 -6.42 9.38
C PHE A 222 1.87 -7.64 10.26
N THR A 223 2.05 -7.49 11.57
CA THR A 223 1.45 -8.42 12.53
C THR A 223 -0.04 -8.14 12.48
N SER A 224 -0.85 -9.06 11.97
CA SER A 224 -2.29 -8.96 12.23
C SER A 224 -2.46 -9.01 13.74
N LEU A 225 -3.25 -8.08 14.31
CA LEU A 225 -3.60 -8.10 15.73
C LEU A 225 -4.32 -9.41 16.11
N LEU A 226 -4.77 -10.17 15.12
CA LEU A 226 -5.42 -11.48 15.24
C LEU A 226 -4.44 -12.66 15.29
N ASN A 227 -3.16 -12.49 14.94
CA ASN A 227 -2.16 -13.57 14.95
C ASN A 227 -1.12 -13.43 16.08
N SER A 228 -1.32 -12.51 17.03
CA SER A 228 -0.55 -12.49 18.28
C SER A 228 -1.20 -13.44 19.30
N SER A 229 -0.97 -14.73 19.11
CA SER A 229 -1.20 -15.79 20.10
C SER A 229 0.01 -16.70 20.15
#